data_AF-A0A960B3R8-F1
#
_entry.id   AF-A0A960B3R8-F1
#
_cell.length_a   1.000
_cell.length_b   1.000
_cell.length_c   1.000
_cell.angle_alpha   90.00
_cell.angle_beta   90.00
_cell.angle_gamma   90.00
#
_symmetry.space_group_name_H-M   'P 1'
#
loop_
_entity.id
_entity.type
_entity.pdbx_description
1 polymer ?
#
loop_
_entity_poly.entity_id
_entity_poly.type
_entity_poly.pdbx_seq_one_letter_code
_entity_poly.pdbx_strand_id
1 'polypeptide(L)'
;MTALLDLHPDATGILGMLASVHALLDDAPGVELVSGDYATAVREVDRAVARLQAVRLSLVAAADRAEVAAGSGMSGTGAWLSKQTRTTGAAAA
;
A
#
# COMPACT_ATOMS: atom_id res chain seq x y z
N MET A 1 -9.97 31.36 2.51
CA MET A 1 -9.28 30.76 3.66
C MET A 1 -9.21 29.26 3.42
N THR A 2 -8.12 28.80 2.80
CA THR A 2 -7.89 27.38 2.53
C THR A 2 -7.02 26.87 3.66
N ALA A 3 -7.54 25.92 4.45
CA ALA A 3 -6.76 25.26 5.48
C ALA A 3 -5.63 24.47 4.81
N LEU A 4 -4.44 25.04 4.85
CA LEU A 4 -3.18 24.40 4.54
C LEU A 4 -2.97 23.36 5.64
N LEU A 5 -3.46 22.15 5.41
CA LEU A 5 -3.13 21.00 6.22
C LEU A 5 -1.62 20.84 6.16
N ASP A 6 -0.96 21.19 7.27
CA ASP A 6 0.40 20.79 7.60
C ASP A 6 0.47 19.26 7.57
N LEU A 7 0.63 18.70 6.37
CA LEU A 7 1.12 17.36 6.16
C LEU A 7 2.59 17.40 6.53
N HIS A 8 2.87 16.94 7.74
CA HIS A 8 4.20 16.61 8.22
C HIS A 8 5.02 15.92 7.09
N PRO A 9 6.24 16.42 6.75
CA PRO A 9 7.01 15.99 5.58
C PRO A 9 7.35 14.49 5.53
N ASP A 10 7.15 13.74 6.63
CA ASP A 10 7.42 12.30 6.70
C ASP A 10 6.19 11.44 6.34
N ALA A 11 4.97 12.02 6.34
CA ALA A 11 3.74 11.32 5.92
C ALA A 11 3.56 11.31 4.39
N THR A 12 4.23 12.20 3.68
CA THR A 12 4.06 12.40 2.23
C THR A 12 4.85 11.39 1.40
N GLY A 13 5.96 10.85 1.92
CA GLY A 13 6.87 9.98 1.15
C GLY A 13 6.23 8.65 0.74
N ILE A 14 5.82 7.84 1.73
CA ILE A 14 5.29 6.50 1.46
C ILE A 14 3.88 6.52 0.86
N LEU A 15 3.03 7.45 1.31
CA LEU A 15 1.69 7.63 0.74
C LEU A 15 1.74 8.20 -0.68
N GLY A 16 2.64 9.14 -0.97
CA GLY A 16 2.86 9.67 -2.32
C GLY A 16 3.44 8.62 -3.27
N MET A 17 4.36 7.78 -2.79
CA MET A 17 4.85 6.63 -3.55
C MET A 17 3.71 5.65 -3.89
N LEU A 18 2.87 5.28 -2.92
CA LEU A 18 1.73 4.39 -3.16
C LEU A 18 0.69 5.00 -4.11
N ALA A 19 0.41 6.31 -3.99
CA ALA A 19 -0.45 7.02 -4.93
C ALA A 19 0.11 6.97 -6.36
N SER A 20 1.43 7.09 -6.52
CA SER A 20 2.09 6.98 -7.82
C SER A 20 2.00 5.56 -8.39
N VAL A 21 2.13 4.52 -7.55
CA VAL A 21 1.92 3.12 -7.97
C VAL A 21 0.48 2.91 -8.43
N HIS A 22 -0.51 3.43 -7.71
CA HIS A 22 -1.91 3.34 -8.13
C HIS A 22 -2.17 4.04 -9.46
N ALA A 23 -1.68 5.27 -9.63
CA ALA A 23 -1.81 6.00 -10.90
C ALA A 23 -1.19 5.25 -12.09
N LEU A 24 -0.04 4.59 -11.89
CA LEU A 24 0.60 3.76 -12.92
C LEU A 24 -0.21 2.51 -13.26
N LEU A 25 -0.91 1.92 -12.29
CA LEU A 25 -1.78 0.76 -12.52
C LEU A 25 -3.08 1.18 -13.21
N ASP A 26 -3.63 2.34 -12.88
CA ASP A 26 -4.84 2.88 -13.50
C ASP A 26 -4.62 3.25 -14.97
N ASP A 27 -3.40 3.69 -15.33
CA ASP A 27 -2.99 4.02 -16.70
C ASP A 27 -2.35 2.83 -17.46
N ALA A 28 -2.36 1.62 -16.87
CA ALA A 28 -1.68 0.48 -17.46
C ALA A 28 -2.29 0.10 -18.82
N PRO A 29 -1.46 -0.16 -19.86
CA PRO A 29 -1.95 -0.65 -21.14
C PRO A 29 -2.53 -2.07 -21.01
N GLY A 30 -3.24 -2.51 -22.05
CA GLY A 30 -3.70 -3.89 -22.15
C GLY A 30 -2.57 -4.91 -21.95
N VAL A 31 -2.94 -6.11 -21.51
CA VAL A 31 -1.97 -7.17 -21.17
C VAL A 31 -1.35 -7.84 -22.39
N GLU A 32 -1.77 -7.47 -23.61
CA GLU A 32 -1.25 -8.02 -24.86
C GLU A 32 0.20 -7.58 -25.12
N LEU A 33 1.11 -8.55 -25.07
CA LEU A 33 2.51 -8.32 -25.38
C LEU A 33 2.81 -8.72 -26.83
N VAL A 34 3.23 -7.74 -27.65
CA VAL A 34 3.68 -7.98 -29.03
C VAL A 34 4.85 -8.98 -29.09
N SER A 35 5.68 -9.02 -28.04
CA SER A 35 6.79 -9.97 -27.91
C SER A 35 6.36 -11.40 -27.54
N GLY A 36 5.15 -11.59 -27.01
CA GLY A 36 4.69 -12.86 -26.46
C GLY A 36 5.36 -13.28 -25.14
N ASP A 37 6.21 -12.43 -24.53
CA ASP A 37 6.98 -12.79 -23.32
C ASP A 37 6.19 -12.63 -22.01
N TYR A 38 5.07 -13.35 -21.94
CA TYR A 38 4.18 -13.35 -20.76
C TYR A 38 4.86 -13.92 -19.52
N ALA A 39 5.79 -14.88 -19.67
CA ALA A 39 6.49 -15.48 -18.54
C ALA A 39 7.37 -14.45 -17.80
N THR A 40 8.06 -13.58 -18.53
CA THR A 40 8.84 -12.48 -17.93
C THR A 40 7.92 -11.45 -17.28
N ALA A 41 6.82 -11.08 -17.93
CA ALA A 41 5.86 -10.14 -17.35
C ALA A 41 5.27 -10.65 -16.02
N VAL A 42 4.86 -11.93 -15.95
CA VAL A 42 4.37 -12.55 -14.71
C VAL A 42 5.43 -12.50 -13.61
N ARG A 43 6.69 -12.85 -13.93
CA ARG A 43 7.79 -12.81 -12.92
C ARG A 43 8.03 -11.40 -12.38
N GLU A 44 7.97 -10.37 -13.22
CA GLU A 44 8.15 -8.99 -12.75
C GLU A 44 6.96 -8.49 -11.93
N VAL A 45 5.73 -8.91 -12.25
CA VAL A 45 4.55 -8.67 -11.41
C VAL A 45 4.72 -9.33 -10.03
N ASP A 46 5.10 -10.62 -9.99
CA ASP A 46 5.34 -11.33 -8.73
C ASP A 46 6.41 -10.63 -7.88
N ARG A 47 7.47 -10.16 -8.54
CA ARG A 47 8.55 -9.42 -7.90
C ARG A 47 8.08 -8.07 -7.36
N ALA A 48 7.20 -7.37 -8.07
CA ALA A 48 6.58 -6.12 -7.60
C ALA A 48 5.67 -6.38 -6.39
N VAL A 49 4.84 -7.42 -6.43
CA VAL A 49 3.98 -7.85 -5.32
C VAL A 49 4.82 -8.17 -4.08
N ALA A 50 5.91 -8.93 -4.22
CA ALA A 50 6.79 -9.27 -3.11
C ALA A 50 7.38 -8.02 -2.42
N ARG A 51 7.77 -7.01 -3.21
CA ARG A 51 8.25 -5.73 -2.67
C ARG A 51 7.17 -4.94 -1.95
N LEU A 52 5.97 -4.87 -2.50
CA LEU A 52 4.84 -4.20 -1.85
C LEU A 52 4.46 -4.91 -0.55
N GLN A 53 4.54 -6.23 -0.48
CA GLN A 53 4.34 -6.97 0.77
C GLN A 53 5.42 -6.66 1.81
N ALA A 54 6.69 -6.55 1.40
CA ALA A 54 7.76 -6.12 2.30
C ALA A 54 7.49 -4.72 2.87
N VAL A 55 7.09 -3.76 2.03
CA VAL A 55 6.68 -2.42 2.46
C VAL A 55 5.52 -2.47 3.45
N ARG A 56 4.48 -3.26 3.17
CA ARG A 56 3.35 -3.45 4.08
C ARG A 56 3.78 -3.99 5.45
N LEU A 57 4.67 -5.00 5.48
CA LEU A 57 5.19 -5.54 6.73
C LEU A 57 6.00 -4.50 7.51
N SER A 58 6.82 -3.69 6.83
CA SER A 58 7.55 -2.59 7.47
C SER A 58 6.62 -1.54 8.06
N LEU A 59 5.51 -1.20 7.38
CA LEU A 59 4.49 -0.29 7.89
C LEU A 59 3.78 -0.85 9.12
N VAL A 60 3.42 -2.13 9.12
CA VAL A 60 2.82 -2.80 10.29
C VAL A 60 3.78 -2.78 11.48
N ALA A 61 5.06 -3.08 11.26
CA ALA A 61 6.07 -3.03 12.30
C ALA A 61 6.31 -1.59 12.83
N ALA A 62 6.21 -0.58 11.97
CA ALA A 62 6.29 0.82 12.38
C ALA A 62 5.07 1.23 13.21
N ALA A 63 3.86 0.82 12.81
CA ALA A 63 2.64 1.06 13.56
C ALA A 63 2.63 0.38 14.94
N ASP A 64 3.20 -0.82 15.03
CA ASP A 64 3.41 -1.54 16.29
C ASP A 64 4.33 -0.76 17.24
N ARG A 65 5.51 -0.34 16.75
CA ARG A 65 6.45 0.46 17.55
C ARG A 65 5.89 1.82 17.98
N ALA A 66 4.99 2.39 17.20
CA ALA A 66 4.31 3.65 17.51
C ALA A 66 3.04 3.46 18.37
N GLU A 67 2.77 2.23 18.84
CA GLU A 67 1.61 1.88 19.68
C GLU A 67 0.26 2.34 19.09
N VAL A 68 0.16 2.39 17.75
CA VAL A 68 -1.02 2.91 17.04
C VAL A 68 -2.30 2.17 17.44
N ALA A 69 -2.18 0.87 17.73
CA ALA A 69 -3.31 0.06 18.19
C ALA A 69 -3.87 0.55 19.55
N ALA A 70 -2.99 0.86 20.51
CA ALA A 70 -3.40 1.38 21.82
C ALA A 70 -4.05 2.76 21.70
N GLY A 71 -3.46 3.66 20.89
CA GLY A 71 -4.04 4.98 20.58
C GLY A 71 -5.36 4.92 19.82
N SER A 72 -5.66 3.79 19.16
CA SER A 72 -6.90 3.55 18.42
C SER A 72 -7.95 2.76 19.21
N GLY A 73 -7.74 2.51 20.50
CA GLY A 73 -8.66 1.75 21.37
C GLY A 73 -8.73 0.26 21.03
N MET A 74 -7.70 -0.29 20.41
CA MET A 74 -7.64 -1.70 20.00
C MET A 74 -6.73 -2.51 20.91
N SER A 75 -7.05 -3.80 21.09
CA SER A 75 -6.33 -4.72 21.97
C SER A 75 -4.92 -5.07 21.50
N GLY A 76 -4.54 -4.73 20.26
CA GLY A 76 -3.19 -4.93 19.73
C GLY A 76 -3.09 -4.75 18.22
N THR A 77 -1.87 -4.77 17.70
CA THR A 77 -1.55 -4.54 16.28
C THR A 77 -2.24 -5.53 15.35
N GLY A 78 -2.47 -6.77 15.79
CA GLY A 78 -3.24 -7.77 15.03
C GLY A 78 -4.72 -7.38 14.84
N ALA A 79 -5.37 -6.85 15.88
CA ALA A 79 -6.74 -6.34 15.80
C ALA A 79 -6.82 -5.08 14.94
N TRP A 80 -5.83 -4.21 15.04
CA TRP A 80 -5.68 -3.03 14.19
C TRP A 80 -5.53 -3.37 12.72
N LEU A 81 -4.59 -4.25 12.38
CA LEU A 81 -4.36 -4.69 11.01
C LEU A 81 -5.60 -5.36 10.42
N SER A 82 -6.29 -6.20 11.19
CA SER A 82 -7.53 -6.88 10.78
C SER A 82 -8.68 -5.91 10.48
N LYS A 83 -8.73 -4.74 11.12
CA LYS A 83 -9.70 -3.69 10.76
C LYS A 83 -9.33 -3.06 9.41
N GLN A 84 -8.06 -2.70 9.21
CA GLN A 84 -7.61 -2.03 7.99
C GLN A 84 -7.75 -2.90 6.73
N THR A 85 -7.45 -4.20 6.83
CA THR A 85 -7.59 -5.13 5.69
C THR A 85 -9.05 -5.40 5.32
N ARG A 86 -9.96 -5.46 6.29
CA ARG A 86 -11.40 -5.63 6.03
C ARG A 86 -12.02 -4.41 5.33
N THR A 87 -11.56 -3.21 5.65
CA THR A 87 -12.02 -1.98 4.99
C THR A 87 -11.50 -1.89 3.54
N THR A 88 -10.28 -2.35 3.28
CA THR A 88 -9.66 -2.26 1.93
C THR A 88 -10.12 -3.40 1.00
N GLY A 89 -10.33 -4.61 1.51
CA GLY A 89 -10.77 -5.75 0.70
C GLY A 89 -12.15 -5.57 0.04
N ALA A 90 -12.99 -4.68 0.58
CA ALA A 90 -14.27 -4.31 -0.03
C ALA A 90 -14.13 -3.30 -1.19
N ALA A 91 -13.00 -2.60 -1.29
CA ALA A 91 -12.75 -1.57 -2.31
C ALA A 91 -11.91 -2.06 -3.49
N ALA A 92 -11.34 -3.28 -3.40
CA ALA A 92 -10.51 -3.89 -4.44
C ALA A 92 -11.30 -4.82 -5.39
N ALA A 93 -12.64 -4.73 -5.38
CA ALA A 93 -13.57 -5.56 -6.16
C ALA A 93 -14.36 -4.73 -7.17
#